data_AF-A0A8J5UZX1-F1
#
_entry.id   AF-A0A8J5UZX1-F1
#
_cell.length_a   1.000
_cell.length_b   1.000
_cell.length_c   1.000
_cell.angle_alpha   90.00
_cell.angle_beta   90.00
_cell.angle_gamma   90.00
#
_symmetry.space_group_name_H-M   'P 1'
#
loop_
_entity.id
_entity.type
_entity.pdbx_description
1 polymer ?
#
loop_
_entity_poly.entity_id
_entity_poly.type
_entity_poly.pdbx_seq_one_letter_code
_entity_poly.pdbx_strand_id
1 'polypeptide(L)'
;MFLTDKYHALLPFHASSAAVKNPRRAGKALSKPAGSGAGAGSTRFGAALSARLGSLLPLPASPLAALARLADLLALTLADAVPALAGEGDATAVAAHLDKGVALLDACNAITARLDRLRRRRLLSRFALHLLSSSPQHSSIRRARAALADRDERAPSSPPPPLPSLPFDQPRDRLSAAASVLLAVDAVSSLAAAAAAAVFSGASLHTVFPLVSASGDFPWAEAFNAVSTQLATLATKTGEVDAVDEAVRKLTSVIDTEGELDEAALRAVAQEVEKRTEDLAASLDRLSDAVNGVFRAALCLRNAELGSIMVGPAEKTFLQVQGNMGQEFGSCCTSRLCVKEAASDNTVQFAPFCKCGIQ
;
A
#
# COMPACT_ATOMS: atom_id res chain seq x y z
N MET A 1 3.81 -26.10 -26.87
CA MET A 1 5.05 -26.03 -27.67
C MET A 1 4.82 -25.04 -28.80
N PHE A 2 5.86 -24.29 -29.19
CA PHE A 2 5.91 -23.10 -30.06
C PHE A 2 5.77 -21.75 -29.35
N LEU A 3 6.93 -21.17 -28.97
CA LEU A 3 7.35 -19.78 -29.25
C LEU A 3 8.62 -19.39 -28.43
N THR A 4 9.75 -20.07 -28.65
CA THR A 4 11.04 -19.68 -28.00
C THR A 4 12.23 -19.49 -28.95
N ASP A 5 12.08 -19.60 -30.27
CA ASP A 5 13.25 -19.65 -31.18
C ASP A 5 13.62 -18.34 -31.90
N LYS A 6 13.09 -17.18 -31.50
CA LYS A 6 13.28 -15.94 -32.31
C LYS A 6 14.18 -14.84 -31.75
N TYR A 7 14.90 -15.04 -30.64
CA TYR A 7 15.72 -13.96 -30.04
C TYR A 7 17.20 -14.27 -29.80
N HIS A 8 17.76 -15.32 -30.39
CA HIS A 8 19.19 -15.67 -30.20
C HIS A 8 20.19 -15.05 -31.20
N ALA A 9 19.81 -14.10 -32.04
CA ALA A 9 20.65 -13.65 -33.15
C ALA A 9 21.23 -12.22 -33.08
N LEU A 10 21.26 -11.55 -31.92
CA LEU A 10 21.78 -10.16 -31.83
C LEU A 10 22.91 -9.95 -30.81
N LEU A 11 23.85 -10.89 -30.68
CA LEU A 11 25.13 -10.62 -30.01
C LEU A 11 26.31 -11.12 -30.85
N PRO A 12 27.25 -10.24 -31.25
CA PRO A 12 28.51 -10.67 -31.84
C PRO A 12 29.46 -11.18 -30.74
N PHE A 13 29.66 -12.50 -30.71
CA PHE A 13 30.73 -13.13 -29.94
C PHE A 13 32.03 -13.09 -30.75
N HIS A 14 32.98 -12.25 -30.35
CA HIS A 14 34.39 -12.47 -30.68
C HIS A 14 35.04 -13.29 -29.58
N ALA A 15 35.39 -14.53 -29.92
CA ALA A 15 36.34 -15.34 -29.19
C ALA A 15 37.77 -14.88 -29.53
N SER A 16 38.61 -14.69 -28.52
CA SER A 16 40.06 -14.88 -28.65
C SER A 16 40.64 -15.25 -27.29
N SER A 17 41.43 -16.32 -27.32
CA SER A 17 42.07 -16.98 -26.19
C SER A 17 43.24 -16.17 -25.63
N ALA A 18 43.56 -16.37 -24.34
CA ALA A 18 44.88 -16.83 -23.90
C ALA A 18 44.96 -16.83 -22.37
N ALA A 19 45.29 -17.99 -21.81
CA ALA A 19 45.70 -18.16 -20.43
C ALA A 19 47.17 -17.76 -20.27
N VAL A 20 47.49 -16.79 -19.40
CA VAL A 20 48.83 -16.62 -18.83
C VAL A 20 48.72 -16.13 -17.38
N LYS A 21 49.58 -16.71 -16.55
CA LYS A 21 49.68 -16.61 -15.08
C LYS A 21 50.08 -15.21 -14.57
N ASN A 22 49.55 -14.87 -13.40
CA ASN A 22 49.99 -13.81 -12.48
C ASN A 22 51.48 -13.96 -12.09
N PRO A 23 52.22 -12.86 -11.75
CA PRO A 23 52.19 -12.40 -10.35
C PRO A 23 52.34 -10.88 -10.09
N ARG A 24 51.72 -10.47 -8.97
CA ARG A 24 52.10 -9.43 -7.99
C ARG A 24 52.80 -8.15 -8.50
N ARG A 25 52.13 -7.00 -8.33
CA ARG A 25 52.81 -5.76 -7.92
C ARG A 25 51.89 -4.86 -7.10
N ALA A 26 52.35 -4.54 -5.90
CA ALA A 26 51.74 -3.57 -4.99
C ALA A 26 51.81 -2.17 -5.60
N GLY A 27 50.65 -1.51 -5.69
CA GLY A 27 50.51 -0.12 -6.12
C GLY A 27 49.64 0.63 -5.11
N LYS A 28 50.26 1.56 -4.40
CA LYS A 28 49.68 2.52 -3.46
C LYS A 28 48.44 3.20 -4.08
N ALA A 29 47.26 2.95 -3.53
CA ALA A 29 46.06 3.73 -3.83
C ALA A 29 46.15 5.07 -3.11
N LEU A 30 46.39 6.13 -3.87
CA LEU A 30 46.23 7.51 -3.44
C LEU A 30 44.73 7.80 -3.41
N SER A 31 44.16 7.94 -2.22
CA SER A 31 42.75 8.27 -2.00
C SER A 31 42.45 9.67 -2.54
N LYS A 32 41.74 9.72 -3.68
CA LYS A 32 41.05 10.92 -4.15
C LYS A 32 39.71 10.99 -3.40
N PRO A 33 39.35 12.10 -2.74
CA PRO A 33 38.08 12.19 -2.02
C PRO A 33 36.92 12.11 -3.01
N ALA A 34 36.02 11.16 -2.75
CA ALA A 34 34.77 11.00 -3.46
C ALA A 34 33.93 12.28 -3.34
N GLY A 35 33.37 12.72 -4.46
CA GLY A 35 32.43 13.86 -4.50
C GLY A 35 31.26 13.62 -3.55
N SER A 36 30.98 14.61 -2.72
CA SER A 36 30.03 14.64 -1.60
C SER A 36 28.55 14.64 -1.99
N GLY A 37 28.17 14.18 -3.19
CA GLY A 37 26.80 14.28 -3.72
C GLY A 37 26.02 12.97 -3.73
N ALA A 38 26.63 11.88 -4.21
CA ALA A 38 25.93 10.65 -4.58
C ALA A 38 25.51 9.73 -3.41
N GLY A 39 25.83 10.09 -2.16
CA GLY A 39 25.37 9.36 -0.96
C GLY A 39 24.49 10.20 -0.03
N ALA A 40 24.37 11.50 -0.30
CA ALA A 40 23.64 12.43 0.56
C ALA A 40 22.12 12.27 0.42
N GLY A 41 21.62 11.90 -0.77
CA GLY A 41 20.21 11.67 -1.03
C GLY A 41 19.67 10.46 -0.26
N SER A 42 20.30 9.29 -0.43
CA SER A 42 19.91 8.04 0.24
C SER A 42 20.03 8.11 1.77
N THR A 43 21.08 8.76 2.30
CA THR A 43 21.23 8.97 3.76
C THR A 43 20.15 9.90 4.33
N ARG A 44 19.84 11.00 3.64
CA ARG A 44 18.74 11.91 4.03
C ARG A 44 17.38 11.23 3.98
N PHE A 45 17.13 10.46 2.93
CA PHE A 45 15.92 9.66 2.78
C PHE A 45 15.78 8.67 3.95
N GLY A 46 16.85 7.94 4.26
CA GLY A 46 16.87 6.98 5.36
C GLY A 46 16.62 7.64 6.73
N ALA A 47 17.23 8.80 6.99
CA ALA A 47 17.01 9.55 8.23
C ALA A 47 15.57 10.08 8.34
N ALA A 48 15.00 10.60 7.24
CA ALA A 48 13.62 11.06 7.19
C ALA A 48 12.63 9.92 7.42
N LEU A 49 12.87 8.75 6.81
CA LEU A 49 12.09 7.54 7.05
C LEU A 49 12.17 7.11 8.51
N SER A 50 13.36 7.08 9.11
CA SER A 50 13.56 6.75 10.52
C SER A 50 12.75 7.66 11.44
N ALA A 51 12.82 8.98 11.22
CA ALA A 51 12.05 9.97 11.97
C ALA A 51 10.53 9.75 11.83
N ARG A 52 10.04 9.46 10.62
CA ARG A 52 8.62 9.17 10.39
C ARG A 52 8.17 7.89 11.09
N LEU A 53 8.95 6.82 11.00
CA LEU A 53 8.68 5.55 11.70
C LEU A 53 8.66 5.77 13.22
N GLY A 54 9.61 6.54 13.75
CA GLY A 54 9.62 6.94 15.16
C GLY A 54 8.36 7.72 15.55
N SER A 55 7.89 8.64 14.70
CA SER A 55 6.67 9.43 14.93
C SER A 55 5.37 8.59 14.87
N LEU A 56 5.42 7.38 14.30
CA LEU A 56 4.28 6.46 14.35
C LEU A 56 4.04 5.93 15.77
N LEU A 57 5.08 5.89 16.60
CA LEU A 57 5.03 5.25 17.91
C LEU A 57 4.59 6.24 19.01
N PRO A 58 3.71 5.82 19.95
CA PRO A 58 3.01 4.53 19.98
C PRO A 58 1.91 4.43 18.91
N LEU A 59 1.67 3.20 18.42
CA LEU A 59 0.57 2.95 17.50
C LEU A 59 -0.79 3.09 18.22
N PRO A 60 -1.85 3.54 17.51
CA PRO A 60 -3.18 3.59 18.08
C PRO A 60 -3.66 2.17 18.42
N ALA A 61 -4.50 2.05 19.45
CA ALA A 61 -5.06 0.76 19.87
C ALA A 61 -5.99 0.13 18.81
N SER A 62 -6.51 0.95 17.90
CA SER A 62 -7.37 0.59 16.78
C SER A 62 -6.52 0.00 15.63
N PRO A 63 -6.73 -1.27 15.24
CA PRO A 63 -6.03 -1.89 14.09
C PRO A 63 -6.24 -1.16 12.78
N LEU A 64 -7.47 -0.69 12.50
CA LEU A 64 -7.75 0.07 11.28
C LEU A 64 -7.05 1.45 11.28
N ALA A 65 -7.01 2.14 12.42
CA ALA A 65 -6.30 3.41 12.53
C ALA A 65 -4.78 3.24 12.43
N ALA A 66 -4.23 2.15 13.00
CA ALA A 66 -2.82 1.84 12.89
C ALA A 66 -2.43 1.57 11.43
N LEU A 67 -3.26 0.79 10.72
CA LEU A 67 -3.08 0.53 9.30
C LEU A 67 -3.20 1.80 8.45
N ALA A 68 -4.16 2.69 8.76
CA ALA A 68 -4.29 3.97 8.05
C ALA A 68 -3.05 4.86 8.25
N ARG A 69 -2.51 4.96 9.47
CA ARG A 69 -1.26 5.71 9.72
C ARG A 69 -0.05 5.11 9.00
N LEU A 70 0.02 3.78 8.93
CA LEU A 70 1.08 3.08 8.19
C LEU A 70 0.96 3.32 6.68
N ALA A 71 -0.26 3.30 6.13
CA ALA A 71 -0.53 3.63 4.74
C ALA A 71 -0.16 5.10 4.42
N ASP A 72 -0.48 6.05 5.31
CA ASP A 72 -0.06 7.45 5.18
C ASP A 72 1.49 7.56 5.16
N LEU A 73 2.20 6.84 6.04
CA LEU A 73 3.66 6.79 6.03
C LEU A 73 4.20 6.18 4.73
N LEU A 74 3.60 5.11 4.22
CA LEU A 74 4.00 4.49 2.97
C LEU A 74 3.82 5.45 1.79
N ALA A 75 2.70 6.17 1.73
CA ALA A 75 2.46 7.18 0.70
C ALA A 75 3.52 8.29 0.72
N LEU A 76 3.89 8.77 1.91
CA LEU A 76 4.99 9.75 2.07
C LEU A 76 6.36 9.16 1.68
N THR A 77 6.61 7.89 2.00
CA THR A 77 7.86 7.21 1.68
C THR A 77 8.02 7.02 0.17
N LEU A 78 6.95 6.66 -0.53
CA LEU A 78 6.88 6.59 -1.99
C LEU A 78 7.09 7.96 -2.63
N ALA A 79 6.45 9.01 -2.08
CA ALA A 79 6.59 10.37 -2.59
C ALA A 79 8.03 10.91 -2.45
N ASP A 80 8.68 10.64 -1.31
CA ASP A 80 10.07 11.04 -1.06
C ASP A 80 11.10 10.23 -1.86
N ALA A 81 10.73 9.01 -2.30
CA ALA A 81 11.61 8.18 -3.11
C ALA A 81 11.83 8.80 -4.50
N VAL A 82 10.81 9.46 -5.08
CA VAL A 82 10.86 10.10 -6.40
C VAL A 82 12.07 11.05 -6.54
N PRO A 83 12.24 12.09 -5.70
CA PRO A 83 13.41 12.96 -5.77
C PRO A 83 14.70 12.30 -5.30
N ALA A 84 14.63 11.27 -4.44
CA ALA A 84 15.82 10.57 -3.95
C ALA A 84 16.49 9.69 -5.02
N LEU A 85 15.70 9.20 -5.99
CA LEU A 85 16.15 8.39 -7.12
C LEU A 85 16.54 9.22 -8.34
N ALA A 86 16.24 10.52 -8.35
CA ALA A 86 16.54 11.42 -9.45
C ALA A 86 18.07 11.54 -9.68
N GLY A 87 18.58 10.76 -10.64
CA GLY A 87 19.99 10.79 -11.05
C GLY A 87 20.83 9.58 -10.60
N GLU A 88 20.28 8.64 -9.83
CA GLU A 88 20.99 7.44 -9.40
C GLU A 88 20.65 6.25 -10.32
N GLY A 89 21.59 5.88 -11.19
CA GLY A 89 21.41 4.82 -12.17
C GLY A 89 21.69 3.43 -11.60
N ASP A 90 20.66 2.74 -11.13
CA ASP A 90 20.67 1.29 -10.90
C ASP A 90 19.46 0.66 -11.61
N ALA A 91 19.58 0.48 -12.92
CA ALA A 91 18.49 -0.04 -13.76
C ALA A 91 18.01 -1.42 -13.31
N THR A 92 18.90 -2.23 -12.72
CA THR A 92 18.56 -3.55 -12.16
C THR A 92 17.71 -3.44 -10.91
N ALA A 93 18.06 -2.55 -9.98
CA ALA A 93 17.26 -2.30 -8.79
C ALA A 93 15.90 -1.68 -9.15
N VAL A 94 15.88 -0.75 -10.11
CA VAL A 94 14.64 -0.14 -10.62
C VAL A 94 13.73 -1.19 -11.25
N ALA A 95 14.24 -2.06 -12.13
CA ALA A 95 13.44 -3.12 -12.74
C ALA A 95 12.82 -4.06 -11.69
N ALA A 96 13.62 -4.50 -10.70
CA ALA A 96 13.11 -5.33 -9.61
C ALA A 96 12.05 -4.61 -8.76
N HIS A 97 12.20 -3.31 -8.54
CA HIS A 97 11.19 -2.51 -7.84
C HIS A 97 9.91 -2.33 -8.66
N LEU A 98 9.99 -2.15 -9.98
CA LEU A 98 8.82 -2.02 -10.84
C LEU A 98 7.91 -3.25 -10.76
N ASP A 99 8.50 -4.46 -10.73
CA ASP A 99 7.76 -5.70 -10.54
C ASP A 99 7.06 -5.74 -9.17
N LYS A 100 7.75 -5.34 -8.10
CA LYS A 100 7.17 -5.22 -6.75
C LYS A 100 6.11 -4.12 -6.67
N GLY A 101 6.25 -3.05 -7.44
CA GLY A 101 5.30 -1.96 -7.55
C GLY A 101 3.96 -2.41 -8.13
N VAL A 102 3.96 -3.34 -9.09
CA VAL A 102 2.72 -3.97 -9.58
C VAL A 102 2.03 -4.73 -8.43
N ALA A 103 2.79 -5.54 -7.68
CA ALA A 103 2.24 -6.28 -6.55
C ALA A 103 1.69 -5.34 -5.45
N LEU A 104 2.30 -4.16 -5.22
CA LEU A 104 1.77 -3.15 -4.30
C LEU A 104 0.44 -2.55 -4.80
N LEU A 105 0.32 -2.28 -6.10
CA LEU A 105 -0.93 -1.78 -6.69
C LEU A 105 -2.04 -2.84 -6.60
N ASP A 106 -1.71 -4.11 -6.83
CA ASP A 106 -2.63 -5.22 -6.64
C ASP A 106 -3.06 -5.36 -5.16
N ALA A 107 -2.14 -5.16 -4.22
CA ALA A 107 -2.45 -5.10 -2.79
C ALA A 107 -3.44 -3.97 -2.47
N CYS A 108 -3.22 -2.77 -3.02
CA CYS A 108 -4.14 -1.65 -2.86
C CYS A 108 -5.54 -1.98 -3.39
N ASN A 109 -5.62 -2.56 -4.59
CA ASN A 109 -6.89 -2.98 -5.19
C ASN A 109 -7.61 -4.04 -4.34
N ALA A 110 -6.86 -5.02 -3.81
CA ALA A 110 -7.42 -6.05 -2.94
C ALA A 110 -7.93 -5.48 -1.61
N ILE A 111 -7.21 -4.52 -1.01
CA ILE A 111 -7.65 -3.81 0.19
C ILE A 111 -8.91 -3.00 -0.09
N THR A 112 -8.97 -2.23 -1.18
CA THR A 112 -10.16 -1.46 -1.57
C THR A 112 -11.37 -2.38 -1.75
N ALA A 113 -11.21 -3.51 -2.45
CA ALA A 113 -12.27 -4.50 -2.59
C ALA A 113 -12.73 -5.07 -1.24
N ARG A 114 -11.81 -5.22 -0.26
CA ARG A 114 -12.14 -5.65 1.10
C ARG A 114 -12.90 -4.57 1.87
N LEU A 115 -12.52 -3.31 1.75
CA LEU A 115 -13.24 -2.17 2.34
C LEU A 115 -14.67 -2.08 1.80
N ASP A 116 -14.87 -2.26 0.50
CA ASP A 116 -16.21 -2.22 -0.12
C ASP A 116 -17.10 -3.38 0.36
N ARG A 117 -16.52 -4.57 0.56
CA ARG A 117 -17.24 -5.68 1.21
C ARG A 117 -17.65 -5.33 2.64
N LEU A 118 -16.79 -4.68 3.42
CA LEU A 118 -17.13 -4.24 4.78
C LEU A 118 -18.21 -3.16 4.79
N ARG A 119 -18.14 -2.19 3.87
CA ARG A 119 -19.20 -1.18 3.67
C ARG A 119 -20.54 -1.81 3.34
N ARG A 120 -20.55 -2.82 2.46
CA ARG A 120 -21.77 -3.59 2.15
C ARG A 120 -22.31 -4.34 3.37
N ARG A 121 -21.46 -5.04 4.12
CA ARG A 121 -21.88 -5.74 5.37
C ARG A 121 -22.49 -4.77 6.38
N ARG A 122 -21.88 -3.59 6.53
CA ARG A 122 -22.41 -2.51 7.36
C ARG A 122 -23.78 -2.04 6.88
N LEU A 123 -23.96 -1.81 5.57
CA LEU A 123 -25.24 -1.39 5.00
C LEU A 123 -26.36 -2.39 5.33
N LEU A 124 -26.09 -3.68 5.16
CA LEU A 124 -27.04 -4.75 5.50
C LEU A 124 -27.36 -4.80 7.00
N SER A 125 -26.36 -4.57 7.85
CA SER A 125 -26.55 -4.47 9.31
C SER A 125 -27.46 -3.28 9.67
N ARG A 126 -27.22 -2.10 9.10
CA ARG A 126 -28.08 -0.92 9.31
C ARG A 126 -29.49 -1.11 8.77
N PHE A 127 -29.63 -1.80 7.63
CA PHE A 127 -30.94 -2.13 7.09
C PHE A 127 -31.73 -3.06 8.03
N ALA A 128 -31.08 -4.10 8.57
CA ALA A 128 -31.69 -4.97 9.57
C ALA A 128 -32.12 -4.19 10.82
N LEU A 129 -31.27 -3.30 11.33
CA LEU A 129 -31.61 -2.42 12.46
C LEU A 129 -32.83 -1.55 12.16
N HIS A 130 -32.89 -0.91 10.99
CA HIS A 130 -34.02 -0.09 10.59
C HIS A 130 -35.34 -0.86 10.54
N LEU A 131 -35.31 -2.12 10.06
CA LEU A 131 -36.48 -3.00 10.06
C LEU A 131 -36.96 -3.33 11.48
N LEU A 132 -36.03 -3.56 12.41
CA LEU A 132 -36.34 -3.88 13.80
C LEU A 132 -36.86 -2.65 14.57
N SER A 133 -36.37 -1.45 14.26
CA SER A 133 -36.81 -0.20 14.89
C SER A 133 -38.18 0.29 14.43
N SER A 134 -38.57 0.01 13.19
CA SER A 134 -39.78 0.62 12.59
C SER A 134 -41.09 -0.06 13.03
N SER A 135 -41.08 -1.36 13.28
CA SER A 135 -42.16 -2.12 13.93
C SER A 135 -41.72 -3.59 14.02
N PRO A 136 -41.54 -4.19 15.22
CA PRO A 136 -41.06 -5.56 15.38
C PRO A 136 -42.17 -6.61 15.12
N GLN A 137 -42.80 -6.52 13.95
CA GLN A 137 -43.73 -7.55 13.47
C GLN A 137 -42.96 -8.78 12.97
N HIS A 138 -43.62 -9.94 12.97
CA HIS A 138 -43.04 -11.18 12.47
C HIS A 138 -42.44 -11.06 11.05
N SER A 139 -43.02 -10.22 10.19
CA SER A 139 -42.54 -9.96 8.83
C SER A 139 -41.29 -9.08 8.75
N SER A 140 -41.10 -8.12 9.68
CA SER A 140 -39.89 -7.29 9.73
C SER A 140 -38.74 -8.08 10.34
N ILE A 141 -39.00 -8.87 11.38
CA ILE A 141 -38.03 -9.78 11.99
C ILE A 141 -37.51 -10.78 10.94
N ARG A 142 -38.41 -11.41 10.16
CA ARG A 142 -38.00 -12.31 9.07
C ARG A 142 -37.11 -11.63 8.02
N ARG A 143 -37.42 -10.37 7.66
CA ARG A 143 -36.61 -9.59 6.71
C ARG A 143 -35.28 -9.16 7.31
N ALA A 144 -35.23 -8.82 8.59
CA ALA A 144 -34.00 -8.51 9.31
C ALA A 144 -33.08 -9.75 9.36
N ARG A 145 -33.62 -10.94 9.68
CA ARG A 145 -32.89 -12.21 9.59
C ARG A 145 -32.31 -12.43 8.19
N ALA A 146 -33.12 -12.26 7.15
CA ALA A 146 -32.65 -12.43 5.76
C ALA A 146 -31.53 -11.44 5.39
N ALA A 147 -31.59 -10.19 5.86
CA ALA A 147 -30.55 -9.20 5.63
C ALA A 147 -29.24 -9.54 6.38
N LEU A 148 -29.35 -10.04 7.62
CA LEU A 148 -28.20 -10.53 8.39
C LEU A 148 -27.62 -11.82 7.80
N ALA A 149 -28.44 -12.67 7.18
CA ALA A 149 -27.96 -13.83 6.43
C ALA A 149 -27.20 -13.41 5.16
N ASP A 150 -27.73 -12.50 4.31
CA ASP A 150 -26.99 -12.03 3.10
C ASP A 150 -25.69 -11.31 3.47
N ARG A 151 -25.64 -10.69 4.65
CA ARG A 151 -24.44 -10.06 5.20
C ARG A 151 -23.31 -11.08 5.40
N ASP A 152 -23.65 -12.29 5.80
CA ASP A 152 -22.69 -13.35 6.13
C ASP A 152 -22.46 -14.30 4.94
N GLU A 153 -23.48 -14.61 4.14
CA GLU A 153 -23.43 -15.54 3.00
C GLU A 153 -22.75 -14.99 1.74
N ARG A 154 -22.67 -13.66 1.55
CA ARG A 154 -22.07 -13.09 0.33
C ARG A 154 -20.55 -12.96 0.37
N ALA A 155 -19.89 -13.48 1.40
CA ALA A 155 -18.51 -13.93 1.24
C ALA A 155 -18.58 -15.28 0.50
N PRO A 156 -17.87 -15.48 -0.63
CA PRO A 156 -17.87 -16.78 -1.29
C PRO A 156 -17.59 -17.90 -0.28
N SER A 157 -18.06 -19.11 -0.53
CA SER A 157 -17.78 -20.30 0.31
C SER A 157 -16.28 -20.59 0.51
N SER A 158 -15.40 -19.82 -0.13
CA SER A 158 -13.98 -19.70 0.16
C SER A 158 -13.68 -18.42 0.95
N PRO A 159 -12.76 -18.45 1.94
CA PRO A 159 -12.22 -17.23 2.54
C PRO A 159 -11.80 -16.23 1.44
N PRO A 160 -11.92 -14.91 1.67
CA PRO A 160 -11.38 -13.94 0.72
C PRO A 160 -9.94 -14.32 0.39
N PRO A 161 -9.53 -14.23 -0.89
CA PRO A 161 -8.17 -14.58 -1.26
C PRO A 161 -7.21 -13.80 -0.37
N PRO A 162 -6.13 -14.44 0.12
CA PRO A 162 -5.19 -13.78 1.01
C PRO A 162 -4.69 -12.51 0.32
N LEU A 163 -4.52 -11.44 1.10
CA LEU A 163 -3.88 -10.24 0.57
C LEU A 163 -2.48 -10.62 0.06
N PRO A 164 -2.07 -10.10 -1.11
CA PRO A 164 -0.77 -10.44 -1.67
C PRO A 164 0.33 -10.07 -0.67
N SER A 165 1.18 -11.05 -0.35
CA SER A 165 2.39 -10.80 0.42
C SER A 165 3.43 -10.17 -0.49
N LEU A 166 4.06 -9.09 -0.02
CA LEU A 166 5.17 -8.49 -0.74
C LEU A 166 6.47 -9.08 -0.16
N PRO A 167 7.22 -9.88 -0.92
CA PRO A 167 8.46 -10.47 -0.43
C PRO A 167 9.48 -9.37 -0.12
N PHE A 168 10.12 -9.50 1.04
CA PHE A 168 11.22 -8.64 1.46
C PHE A 168 12.45 -9.50 1.72
N ASP A 169 13.40 -9.47 0.79
CA ASP A 169 14.70 -10.12 0.94
C ASP A 169 15.73 -9.10 1.39
N GLN A 170 16.34 -9.34 2.55
CA GLN A 170 17.41 -8.49 3.04
C GLN A 170 18.69 -8.74 2.21
N PRO A 171 19.29 -7.71 1.61
CA PRO A 171 20.53 -7.85 0.86
C PRO A 171 21.69 -8.19 1.80
N ARG A 172 22.57 -9.07 1.31
CA ARG A 172 23.78 -9.52 2.04
C ARG A 172 25.02 -8.67 1.72
N ASP A 173 24.93 -7.83 0.70
CA ASP A 173 26.04 -7.05 0.14
C ASP A 173 25.78 -5.54 0.23
N ARG A 174 26.82 -4.74 -0.05
CA ARG A 174 26.71 -3.28 -0.13
C ARG A 174 25.77 -2.86 -1.26
N LEU A 175 24.83 -1.99 -0.95
CA LEU A 175 23.86 -1.47 -1.91
C LEU A 175 24.35 -0.17 -2.56
N SER A 176 23.89 0.04 -3.79
CA SER A 176 23.87 1.38 -4.38
C SER A 176 22.92 2.28 -3.57
N ALA A 177 23.09 3.60 -3.68
CA ALA A 177 22.23 4.55 -3.00
C ALA A 177 20.76 4.40 -3.43
N ALA A 178 20.50 4.15 -4.73
CA ALA A 178 19.18 3.89 -5.29
C ALA A 178 18.61 2.56 -4.78
N ALA A 179 19.40 1.48 -4.80
CA ALA A 179 18.96 0.20 -4.25
C ALA A 179 18.64 0.29 -2.75
N SER A 180 19.34 1.14 -1.99
CA SER A 180 19.02 1.40 -0.59
C SER A 180 17.70 2.14 -0.39
N VAL A 181 17.37 3.12 -1.25
CA VAL A 181 16.06 3.81 -1.22
C VAL A 181 14.94 2.84 -1.58
N LEU A 182 15.11 2.07 -2.66
CA LEU A 182 14.12 1.10 -3.11
C LEU A 182 13.91 -0.02 -2.09
N LEU A 183 14.97 -0.51 -1.44
CA LEU A 183 14.87 -1.48 -0.35
C LEU A 183 13.98 -0.96 0.79
N ALA A 184 14.15 0.31 1.16
CA ALA A 184 13.36 0.93 2.22
C ALA A 184 11.88 1.08 1.83
N VAL A 185 11.59 1.45 0.57
CA VAL A 185 10.22 1.47 0.04
C VAL A 185 9.61 0.06 0.07
N ASP A 186 10.35 -0.95 -0.40
CA ASP A 186 9.91 -2.33 -0.43
C ASP A 186 9.65 -2.87 0.99
N ALA A 187 10.51 -2.53 1.96
CA ALA A 187 10.34 -2.91 3.36
C ALA A 187 9.04 -2.36 3.96
N VAL A 188 8.77 -1.06 3.79
CA VAL A 188 7.56 -0.42 4.28
C VAL A 188 6.33 -0.94 3.56
N SER A 189 6.43 -1.19 2.25
CA SER A 189 5.35 -1.79 1.46
C SER A 189 4.99 -3.17 1.98
N SER A 190 6.01 -4.02 2.22
CA SER A 190 5.85 -5.35 2.80
C SER A 190 5.22 -5.31 4.19
N LEU A 191 5.65 -4.37 5.03
CA LEU A 191 5.08 -4.18 6.35
C LEU A 191 3.60 -3.75 6.29
N ALA A 192 3.25 -2.85 5.38
CA ALA A 192 1.87 -2.42 5.17
C ALA A 192 0.97 -3.56 4.63
N ALA A 193 1.48 -4.37 3.71
CA ALA A 193 0.78 -5.54 3.20
C ALA A 193 0.55 -6.59 4.30
N ALA A 194 1.56 -6.87 5.13
CA ALA A 194 1.44 -7.76 6.28
C ALA A 194 0.42 -7.22 7.30
N ALA A 195 0.49 -5.94 7.65
CA ALA A 195 -0.48 -5.32 8.56
C ALA A 195 -1.91 -5.40 8.02
N ALA A 196 -2.10 -5.13 6.72
CA ALA A 196 -3.40 -5.27 6.07
C ALA A 196 -3.89 -6.73 6.11
N ALA A 197 -3.02 -7.70 5.80
CA ALA A 197 -3.34 -9.12 5.87
C ALA A 197 -3.82 -9.51 7.28
N ALA A 198 -3.10 -9.08 8.32
CA ALA A 198 -3.47 -9.34 9.70
C ALA A 198 -4.84 -8.74 10.07
N VAL A 199 -5.08 -7.48 9.70
CA VAL A 199 -6.33 -6.78 10.01
C VAL A 199 -7.54 -7.40 9.29
N PHE A 200 -7.38 -7.88 8.05
CA PHE A 200 -8.49 -8.33 7.22
C PHE A 200 -8.73 -9.83 7.18
N SER A 201 -7.76 -10.65 7.60
CA SER A 201 -7.86 -12.12 7.55
C SER A 201 -8.46 -12.74 8.81
N GLY A 202 -8.64 -11.97 9.89
CA GLY A 202 -9.04 -12.49 11.19
C GLY A 202 -7.94 -13.36 11.83
N ALA A 203 -8.13 -13.74 13.10
CA ALA A 203 -7.12 -14.42 13.92
C ALA A 203 -6.66 -15.82 13.45
N SER A 204 -7.14 -16.30 12.29
CA SER A 204 -6.90 -17.67 11.80
C SER A 204 -5.64 -17.82 10.93
N LEU A 205 -5.04 -16.73 10.44
CA LEU A 205 -3.82 -16.78 9.63
C LEU A 205 -2.63 -16.19 10.38
N HIS A 206 -1.57 -17.01 10.54
CA HIS A 206 -0.31 -16.56 11.11
C HIS A 206 0.40 -15.62 10.14
N THR A 207 0.16 -14.32 10.30
CA THR A 207 0.81 -13.28 9.50
C THR A 207 2.24 -13.08 9.98
N VAL A 208 3.21 -13.24 9.08
CA VAL A 208 4.62 -12.99 9.39
C VAL A 208 4.92 -11.52 9.11
N PHE A 209 5.33 -10.79 10.14
CA PHE A 209 5.75 -9.41 10.02
C PHE A 209 7.25 -9.34 9.66
N PRO A 210 7.64 -8.52 8.67
CA PRO A 210 9.03 -8.41 8.27
C PRO A 210 9.88 -7.77 9.38
N LEU A 211 11.11 -8.25 9.52
CA LEU A 211 12.14 -7.68 10.40
C LEU A 211 13.42 -7.46 9.58
N VAL A 212 14.15 -6.40 9.91
CA VAL A 212 15.42 -6.04 9.28
C VAL A 212 16.55 -6.32 10.26
N SER A 213 17.53 -7.14 9.86
CA SER A 213 18.70 -7.41 10.70
C SER A 213 19.51 -6.13 10.89
N ALA A 214 19.98 -5.89 12.13
CA ALA A 214 20.78 -4.72 12.48
C ALA A 214 22.14 -4.64 11.77
N SER A 215 22.55 -5.66 11.00
CA SER A 215 23.85 -5.69 10.31
C SER A 215 23.92 -4.82 9.04
N GLY A 216 22.84 -4.11 8.67
CA GLY A 216 22.72 -3.41 7.40
C GLY A 216 23.09 -1.91 7.39
N ASP A 217 23.54 -1.33 8.52
CA ASP A 217 23.81 0.12 8.65
C ASP A 217 22.66 1.03 8.16
N PHE A 218 21.41 0.56 8.15
CA PHE A 218 20.28 1.37 7.72
C PHE A 218 19.76 2.23 8.89
N PRO A 219 19.70 3.56 8.75
CA PRO A 219 19.30 4.45 9.84
C PRO A 219 17.84 4.28 10.28
N TRP A 220 17.02 3.61 9.47
CA TRP A 220 15.60 3.36 9.71
C TRP A 220 15.30 1.96 10.26
N ALA A 221 16.27 1.04 10.31
CA ALA A 221 16.02 -0.37 10.64
C ALA A 221 15.49 -0.57 12.07
N GLU A 222 16.03 0.14 13.06
CA GLU A 222 15.59 0.03 14.45
C GLU A 222 14.14 0.52 14.62
N ALA A 223 13.85 1.72 14.10
CA ALA A 223 12.49 2.28 14.12
C ALA A 223 11.49 1.39 13.37
N PHE A 224 11.91 0.81 12.24
CA PHE A 224 11.10 -0.15 11.49
C PHE A 224 10.78 -1.40 12.30
N ASN A 225 11.78 -2.02 12.94
CA ASN A 225 11.58 -3.22 13.75
C ASN A 225 10.68 -2.93 14.97
N ALA A 226 10.79 -1.74 15.56
CA ALA A 226 9.91 -1.31 16.65
C ALA A 226 8.45 -1.20 16.18
N VAL A 227 8.19 -0.58 15.02
CA VAL A 227 6.85 -0.50 14.43
C VAL A 227 6.33 -1.89 14.06
N SER A 228 7.16 -2.73 13.43
CA SER A 228 6.82 -4.10 13.05
C SER A 228 6.40 -4.95 14.25
N THR A 229 7.17 -4.86 15.35
CA THR A 229 6.85 -5.55 16.60
C THR A 229 5.52 -5.06 17.20
N GLN A 230 5.28 -3.75 17.24
CA GLN A 230 4.01 -3.23 17.75
C GLN A 230 2.83 -3.66 16.88
N LEU A 231 2.96 -3.66 15.55
CA LEU A 231 1.92 -4.17 14.65
C LEU A 231 1.64 -5.66 14.88
N ALA A 232 2.68 -6.47 15.09
CA ALA A 232 2.51 -7.88 15.43
C ALA A 232 1.73 -8.07 16.75
N THR A 233 2.01 -7.26 17.78
CA THR A 233 1.23 -7.28 19.03
C THR A 233 -0.19 -6.74 18.89
N LEU A 234 -0.42 -5.83 17.94
CA LEU A 234 -1.75 -5.30 17.64
C LEU A 234 -2.59 -6.34 16.90
N ALA A 235 -1.97 -7.11 16.01
CA ALA A 235 -2.59 -8.18 15.24
C ALA A 235 -3.16 -9.32 16.10
N THR A 236 -2.69 -9.50 17.34
CA THR A 236 -3.24 -10.48 18.28
C THR A 236 -4.50 -9.98 19.01
N LYS A 237 -4.87 -8.71 18.86
CA LYS A 237 -6.04 -8.11 19.52
C LYS A 237 -7.26 -8.21 18.61
N THR A 238 -8.44 -8.31 19.22
CA THR A 238 -9.71 -8.25 18.50
C THR A 238 -9.90 -6.89 17.86
N GLY A 239 -10.16 -6.88 16.55
CA GLY A 239 -10.34 -5.65 15.79
C GLY A 239 -11.76 -5.08 15.88
N GLU A 240 -11.94 -3.89 15.31
CA GLU A 240 -13.25 -3.23 15.22
C GLU A 240 -14.22 -4.03 14.35
N VAL A 241 -13.71 -4.68 13.31
CA VAL A 241 -14.48 -5.57 12.43
C VAL A 241 -14.99 -6.77 13.22
N ASP A 242 -14.14 -7.40 14.03
CA ASP A 242 -14.52 -8.54 14.87
C ASP A 242 -15.55 -8.12 15.93
N ALA A 243 -15.40 -6.92 16.51
CA ALA A 243 -16.35 -6.38 17.48
C ALA A 243 -17.74 -6.13 16.87
N VAL A 244 -17.81 -5.65 15.62
CA VAL A 244 -19.08 -5.53 14.88
C VAL A 244 -19.66 -6.91 14.59
N ASP A 245 -18.84 -7.86 14.16
CA ASP A 245 -19.27 -9.23 13.86
C ASP A 245 -19.81 -9.93 15.13
N GLU A 246 -19.19 -9.69 16.28
CA GLU A 246 -19.68 -10.15 17.58
C GLU A 246 -21.03 -9.53 17.96
N ALA A 247 -21.16 -8.21 17.85
CA ALA A 247 -22.40 -7.51 18.16
C ALA A 247 -23.55 -7.96 17.25
N VAL A 248 -23.29 -8.16 15.95
CA VAL A 248 -24.27 -8.68 14.99
C VAL A 248 -24.66 -10.11 15.33
N ARG A 249 -23.71 -10.96 15.73
CA ARG A 249 -24.02 -12.34 16.16
C ARG A 249 -24.92 -12.37 17.39
N LYS A 250 -24.67 -11.51 18.37
CA LYS A 250 -25.56 -11.33 19.53
C LYS A 250 -26.95 -10.88 19.10
N LEU A 251 -27.04 -9.94 18.14
CA LEU A 251 -28.33 -9.49 17.60
C LEU A 251 -29.11 -10.64 16.96
N THR A 252 -28.44 -11.44 16.12
CA THR A 252 -29.03 -12.64 15.51
C THR A 252 -29.51 -13.62 16.57
N SER A 253 -28.72 -13.88 17.62
CA SER A 253 -29.12 -14.76 18.73
C SER A 253 -30.38 -14.30 19.47
N VAL A 254 -30.53 -12.99 19.72
CA VAL A 254 -31.73 -12.44 20.37
C VAL A 254 -32.94 -12.59 19.46
N ILE A 255 -32.75 -12.33 18.17
CA ILE A 255 -33.81 -12.48 17.16
C ILE A 255 -34.25 -13.95 17.03
N ASP A 256 -33.33 -14.91 17.13
CA ASP A 256 -33.60 -16.34 16.95
C ASP A 256 -34.08 -17.06 18.23
N THR A 257 -34.19 -16.34 19.35
CA THR A 257 -34.69 -16.92 20.60
C THR A 257 -36.16 -17.33 20.44
N GLU A 258 -36.47 -18.59 20.75
CA GLU A 258 -37.85 -19.10 20.76
C GLU A 258 -38.62 -18.53 21.96
N GLY A 259 -39.77 -17.90 21.72
CA GLY A 259 -40.64 -17.36 22.77
C GLY A 259 -41.02 -15.90 22.57
N GLU A 260 -41.46 -15.24 23.64
CA GLU A 260 -41.66 -13.79 23.62
C GLU A 260 -40.32 -13.09 23.49
N LEU A 261 -40.22 -12.22 22.49
CA LEU A 261 -39.04 -11.41 22.22
C LEU A 261 -38.86 -10.41 23.37
N ASP A 262 -37.73 -10.49 24.07
CA ASP A 262 -37.33 -9.45 25.01
C ASP A 262 -36.97 -8.17 24.24
N GLU A 263 -37.94 -7.26 24.14
CA GLU A 263 -37.77 -5.98 23.46
C GLU A 263 -36.68 -5.10 24.10
N ALA A 264 -36.46 -5.22 25.41
CA ALA A 264 -35.43 -4.45 26.10
C ALA A 264 -34.04 -4.97 25.72
N ALA A 265 -33.84 -6.29 25.72
CA ALA A 265 -32.62 -6.91 25.24
C ALA A 265 -32.38 -6.63 23.75
N LEU A 266 -33.41 -6.75 22.90
CA LEU A 266 -33.30 -6.44 21.48
C LEU A 266 -32.84 -5.00 21.25
N ARG A 267 -33.45 -4.04 21.96
CA ARG A 267 -33.10 -2.62 21.86
C ARG A 267 -31.67 -2.34 22.31
N ALA A 268 -31.24 -2.96 23.41
CA ALA A 268 -29.87 -2.79 23.91
C ALA A 268 -28.83 -3.31 22.92
N VAL A 269 -29.04 -4.51 22.36
CA VAL A 269 -28.12 -5.10 21.37
C VAL A 269 -28.16 -4.34 20.05
N ALA A 270 -29.34 -3.89 19.60
CA ALA A 270 -29.49 -3.07 18.40
C ALA A 270 -28.70 -1.75 18.51
N GLN A 271 -28.76 -1.07 19.67
CA GLN A 271 -27.97 0.13 19.94
C GLN A 271 -26.46 -0.15 19.95
N GLU A 272 -26.04 -1.31 20.48
CA GLU A 272 -24.63 -1.73 20.41
C GLU A 272 -24.17 -1.90 18.95
N VAL A 273 -24.94 -2.61 18.12
CA VAL A 273 -24.62 -2.79 16.69
C VAL A 273 -24.59 -1.44 15.97
N GLU A 274 -25.57 -0.56 16.21
CA GLU A 274 -25.62 0.76 15.60
C GLU A 274 -24.34 1.55 15.89
N LYS A 275 -24.00 1.72 17.17
CA LYS A 275 -22.80 2.43 17.62
C LYS A 275 -21.54 1.84 16.98
N ARG A 276 -21.35 0.53 17.05
CA ARG A 276 -20.16 -0.15 16.50
C ARG A 276 -20.06 0.01 14.99
N THR A 277 -21.18 0.00 14.27
CA THR A 277 -21.19 0.20 12.81
C THR A 277 -20.91 1.66 12.41
N GLU A 278 -21.18 2.63 13.29
CA GLU A 278 -20.83 4.04 13.07
C GLU A 278 -19.35 4.30 13.29
N ASP A 279 -18.79 3.79 14.40
CA ASP A 279 -17.36 3.85 14.68
C ASP A 279 -16.54 3.19 13.56
N LEU A 280 -17.03 2.05 13.05
CA LEU A 280 -16.41 1.36 11.92
C LEU A 280 -16.47 2.19 10.64
N ALA A 281 -17.55 2.95 10.39
CA ALA A 281 -17.72 3.73 9.17
C ALA A 281 -16.59 4.75 8.98
N ALA A 282 -16.38 5.58 10.01
CA ALA A 282 -15.33 6.60 10.00
C ALA A 282 -13.94 5.97 9.82
N SER A 283 -13.70 4.82 10.44
CA SER A 283 -12.44 4.08 10.32
C SER A 283 -12.22 3.55 8.89
N LEU A 284 -13.26 3.02 8.24
CA LEU A 284 -13.19 2.54 6.86
C LEU A 284 -12.93 3.66 5.86
N ASP A 285 -13.56 4.82 6.05
CA ASP A 285 -13.37 5.97 5.16
C ASP A 285 -11.96 6.55 5.29
N ARG A 286 -11.45 6.71 6.51
CA ARG A 286 -10.06 7.13 6.72
C ARG A 286 -9.06 6.16 6.10
N LEU A 287 -9.28 4.85 6.24
CA LEU A 287 -8.39 3.86 5.63
C LEU A 287 -8.49 3.87 4.10
N SER A 288 -9.69 4.06 3.55
CA SER A 288 -9.90 4.22 2.11
C SER A 288 -9.12 5.41 1.54
N ASP A 289 -9.12 6.55 2.22
CA ASP A 289 -8.37 7.73 1.82
C ASP A 289 -6.86 7.49 1.85
N ALA A 290 -6.37 6.83 2.91
CA ALA A 290 -4.95 6.50 3.05
C ALA A 290 -4.47 5.53 1.96
N VAL A 291 -5.23 4.46 1.67
CA VAL A 291 -4.92 3.50 0.59
C VAL A 291 -4.94 4.18 -0.78
N ASN A 292 -5.91 5.07 -1.04
CA ASN A 292 -5.92 5.88 -2.25
C ASN A 292 -4.69 6.81 -2.34
N GLY A 293 -4.19 7.30 -1.21
CA GLY A 293 -2.92 8.02 -1.11
C GLY A 293 -1.73 7.18 -1.57
N VAL A 294 -1.61 5.96 -1.03
CA VAL A 294 -0.57 4.99 -1.43
C VAL A 294 -0.64 4.69 -2.93
N PHE A 295 -1.84 4.38 -3.44
CA PHE A 295 -2.03 4.07 -4.86
C PHE A 295 -1.54 5.20 -5.77
N ARG A 296 -1.91 6.45 -5.46
CA ARG A 296 -1.44 7.63 -6.22
C ARG A 296 0.08 7.79 -6.12
N ALA A 297 0.66 7.67 -4.93
CA ALA A 297 2.10 7.83 -4.73
C ALA A 297 2.91 6.72 -5.45
N ALA A 298 2.43 5.48 -5.42
CA ALA A 298 3.04 4.37 -6.14
C ALA A 298 3.02 4.57 -7.66
N LEU A 299 1.89 5.07 -8.21
CA LEU A 299 1.82 5.44 -9.63
C LEU A 299 2.76 6.58 -9.99
N CYS A 300 2.87 7.61 -9.13
CA CYS A 300 3.81 8.72 -9.33
C CYS A 300 5.26 8.22 -9.38
N LEU A 301 5.67 7.36 -8.43
CA LEU A 301 7.00 6.77 -8.40
C LEU A 301 7.27 5.95 -9.65
N ARG A 302 6.37 5.03 -10.00
CA ARG A 302 6.47 4.22 -11.20
C ARG A 302 6.62 5.06 -12.48
N ASN A 303 5.82 6.12 -12.62
CA ASN A 303 5.87 6.99 -13.79
C ASN A 303 7.18 7.78 -13.87
N ALA A 304 7.72 8.21 -12.71
CA ALA A 304 9.03 8.88 -12.66
C ALA A 304 10.16 7.95 -13.10
N GLU A 305 10.17 6.70 -12.62
CA GLU A 305 11.15 5.70 -13.00
C GLU A 305 11.07 5.34 -14.50
N LEU A 306 9.86 5.14 -15.03
CA LEU A 306 9.66 4.87 -16.46
C LEU A 306 10.08 6.05 -17.34
N GLY A 307 9.78 7.29 -16.91
CA GLY A 307 10.22 8.50 -17.60
C GLY A 307 11.75 8.61 -17.68
N SER A 308 12.45 8.24 -16.60
CA SER A 308 13.92 8.21 -16.56
C SER A 308 14.54 7.21 -17.55
N ILE A 309 13.84 6.11 -17.83
CA ILE A 309 14.27 5.07 -18.79
C ILE A 309 13.96 5.49 -20.24
N MET A 310 12.81 6.11 -20.48
CA MET A 310 12.36 6.51 -21.82
C MET A 310 13.16 7.67 -22.41
N VAL A 311 13.67 8.58 -21.58
CA VAL A 311 14.61 9.64 -22.01
C VAL A 311 16.00 9.02 -22.12
N GLY A 312 16.27 8.40 -23.28
CA GLY A 312 17.53 7.70 -23.55
C GLY A 312 18.79 8.57 -23.32
N PRO A 313 19.98 7.95 -23.19
CA PRO A 313 21.23 8.67 -22.91
C PRO A 313 21.63 9.72 -23.97
N ALA A 314 21.00 9.71 -25.15
CA ALA A 314 21.30 10.62 -26.25
C ALA A 314 20.79 12.06 -26.06
N GLU A 315 19.82 12.32 -25.17
CA GLU A 315 19.33 13.69 -24.90
C GLU A 315 19.97 14.35 -23.67
N LYS A 316 20.58 13.57 -22.76
CA LYS A 316 21.27 14.12 -21.59
C LYS A 316 22.53 14.93 -21.97
N THR A 317 23.13 14.66 -23.12
CA THR A 317 24.29 15.40 -23.64
C THR A 317 23.90 16.72 -24.31
N PHE A 318 22.69 16.85 -24.85
CA PHE A 318 22.24 18.08 -25.50
C PHE A 318 21.74 19.15 -24.52
N LEU A 319 21.20 18.73 -23.36
CA LEU A 319 20.74 19.67 -22.32
C LEU A 319 21.87 20.20 -21.43
N GLN A 320 23.03 19.55 -21.38
CA GLN A 320 24.17 20.05 -20.61
C GLN A 320 24.93 21.18 -21.32
N VAL A 321 24.73 21.37 -22.63
CA VAL A 321 25.30 22.49 -23.42
C VAL A 321 24.35 23.69 -23.48
N GLN A 322 23.06 23.52 -23.15
CA GLN A 322 22.08 24.61 -23.04
C GLN A 322 21.84 25.10 -21.61
N GLY A 323 22.72 24.77 -20.67
CA GLY A 323 22.73 25.33 -19.32
C GLY A 323 23.14 26.80 -19.30
N ASN A 324 22.33 27.69 -19.87
CA ASN A 324 22.42 29.12 -19.58
C ASN A 324 21.15 29.95 -19.87
N MET A 325 19.97 29.36 -20.13
CA MET A 325 18.72 30.12 -20.12
C MET A 325 17.55 29.28 -19.58
N GLY A 326 16.89 29.81 -18.54
CA GLY A 326 15.51 29.44 -18.19
C GLY A 326 15.34 28.41 -17.07
N GLN A 327 15.28 28.90 -15.83
CA GLN A 327 14.51 28.23 -14.77
C GLN A 327 13.04 28.21 -15.18
N GLU A 328 12.45 27.05 -15.45
CA GLU A 328 11.01 26.78 -15.29
C GLU A 328 10.71 25.30 -15.59
N PHE A 329 10.90 24.41 -14.63
CA PHE A 329 10.16 23.15 -14.56
C PHE A 329 9.98 22.78 -13.08
N GLY A 330 8.99 23.44 -12.48
CA GLY A 330 8.47 23.13 -11.16
C GLY A 330 6.96 23.23 -11.18
N SER A 331 6.27 22.17 -11.59
CA SER A 331 4.86 21.95 -11.27
C SER A 331 4.46 20.52 -11.61
N CYS A 332 4.81 19.58 -10.73
CA CYS A 332 4.03 18.38 -10.56
C CYS A 332 3.49 18.44 -9.14
N CYS A 333 2.17 18.33 -8.98
CA CYS A 333 1.37 18.53 -7.77
C CYS A 333 0.84 19.96 -7.52
N THR A 334 -0.15 20.40 -8.30
CA THR A 334 -1.41 20.96 -7.75
C THR A 334 -2.47 20.97 -8.86
N SER A 335 -3.21 19.88 -8.99
CA SER A 335 -4.52 19.93 -9.66
C SER A 335 -5.57 19.68 -8.61
N ARG A 336 -6.09 20.78 -8.04
CA ARG A 336 -7.39 20.79 -7.37
C ARG A 336 -8.42 20.25 -8.37
N LEU A 337 -9.07 19.15 -8.03
CA LEU A 337 -10.35 18.79 -8.63
C LEU A 337 -11.36 19.86 -8.21
N CYS A 338 -11.61 20.82 -9.10
CA CYS A 338 -12.82 21.64 -9.04
C CYS A 338 -14.02 20.73 -9.32
N VAL A 339 -14.69 20.28 -8.28
CA VAL A 339 -16.05 19.74 -8.38
C VAL A 339 -16.96 20.93 -8.71
N LYS A 340 -17.36 21.04 -9.97
CA LYS A 340 -18.44 21.95 -10.38
C LYS A 340 -19.74 21.16 -10.24
N GLU A 341 -20.47 21.46 -9.18
CA GLU A 341 -21.85 21.04 -8.97
C GLU A 341 -22.70 21.70 -10.07
N ALA A 342 -23.25 20.88 -10.98
CA ALA A 342 -24.23 21.30 -11.95
C ALA A 342 -25.48 20.43 -11.77
N ALA A 343 -26.55 21.09 -11.35
CA ALA A 343 -27.87 20.53 -11.21
C ALA A 343 -28.48 20.15 -12.56
N SER A 344 -29.30 19.09 -12.52
CA SER A 344 -30.31 18.67 -13.49
C SER A 344 -29.84 18.10 -14.84
N ASP A 345 -30.47 16.97 -15.14
CA ASP A 345 -30.70 16.33 -16.44
C ASP A 345 -29.74 15.24 -16.92
N ASN A 346 -30.32 14.04 -16.95
CA ASN A 346 -29.83 12.77 -17.46
C ASN A 346 -29.28 12.88 -18.90
N THR A 347 -27.96 12.83 -19.08
CA THR A 347 -27.31 12.07 -20.18
C THR A 347 -25.80 12.02 -19.97
N VAL A 348 -25.23 10.81 -19.83
CA VAL A 348 -23.77 10.61 -19.85
C VAL A 348 -23.34 10.42 -21.31
N GLN A 349 -22.74 11.46 -21.90
CA GLN A 349 -21.95 11.33 -23.13
C GLN A 349 -20.46 11.36 -22.78
N PHE A 350 -19.74 10.30 -23.16
CA PHE A 350 -18.27 10.27 -23.11
C PHE A 350 -17.70 11.05 -24.28
N ALA A 351 -16.95 12.12 -24.00
CA ALA A 351 -16.13 12.82 -24.99
C ALA A 351 -14.68 12.28 -24.99
N PRO A 352 -14.03 12.09 -26.15
CA PRO A 352 -12.65 11.63 -26.24
C PRO A 352 -11.66 12.77 -25.93
N PHE A 353 -10.64 12.46 -25.13
CA PHE A 353 -9.61 13.40 -24.70
C PHE A 353 -8.66 13.83 -25.84
N CYS A 354 -8.22 15.08 -25.71
CA CYS A 354 -7.52 15.92 -26.68
C CYS A 354 -6.14 15.39 -27.14
N LYS A 355 -5.85 15.61 -28.43
CA LYS A 355 -4.51 15.65 -29.01
C LYS A 355 -3.77 16.90 -28.51
N CYS A 356 -2.61 16.74 -27.87
CA CYS A 356 -1.63 17.81 -27.73
C CYS A 356 -0.65 17.73 -28.90
N GLY A 357 -0.71 18.71 -29.79
CA GLY A 357 0.23 18.90 -30.88
C GLY A 357 1.47 19.64 -30.40
N ILE A 358 2.62 19.22 -30.96
CA ILE A 358 3.92 19.87 -30.85
C ILE A 358 3.92 21.08 -31.80
N GLN A 359 4.30 22.25 -31.30
CA GLN A 359 4.95 23.31 -32.06
C GLN A 359 6.20 23.72 -31.31
#